data_AF-A0A0D7NFS7-F1
#
_entry.id   AF-A0A0D7NFS7-F1
#
_cell.length_a   1.000
_cell.length_b   1.000
_cell.length_c   1.000
_cell.angle_alpha   90.00
_cell.angle_beta   90.00
_cell.angle_gamma   90.00
#
_symmetry.space_group_name_H-M   'P 1'
#
loop_
_entity.id
_entity.type
_entity.pdbx_description
1 polymer ?
#
loop_
_entity_poly.entity_id
_entity_poly.type
_entity_poly.pdbx_seq_one_letter_code
_entity_poly.pdbx_strand_id
1 'polypeptide(L)'
;MQGREAEAVKTTETLTHKDIKRFFLKLAEAILVDQQRVNKISREYFHPSYDDGRWRETREEYLDAIIDLSLTVDKMPKRLLKNLTELAITYAPDVVKRPLFDIITLQAIGVVSPGIFDTASRVFRELIVDVSLQAPSIPFEGTPVESILRWFDYDDPILIATEPECEYAEVLASHIGRESRKTRCALAAQGRQAFMEARGAREFTTVTVLSAVKIDG
;
A
#
# COMPACT_ATOMS: atom_id res chain seq x y z
N MET A 1 49.59 -3.39 17.40
CA MET A 1 48.48 -4.08 18.09
C MET A 1 47.31 -3.11 18.08
N GLN A 2 46.39 -3.27 17.13
CA GLN A 2 45.06 -3.91 17.30
C GLN A 2 44.05 -2.94 17.92
N GLY A 3 43.07 -2.59 17.08
CA GLY A 3 41.91 -1.77 17.43
C GLY A 3 41.01 -1.52 16.21
N ARG A 4 40.88 -2.53 15.33
CA ARG A 4 39.74 -2.59 14.41
C ARG A 4 38.58 -3.15 15.23
N GLU A 5 37.85 -2.27 15.91
CA GLU A 5 36.50 -2.65 16.35
C GLU A 5 35.63 -2.67 15.11
N ALA A 6 35.24 -3.89 14.76
CA ALA A 6 34.25 -4.17 13.75
C ALA A 6 32.95 -3.49 14.18
N GLU A 7 32.64 -2.36 13.55
CA GLU A 7 31.28 -1.88 13.46
C GLU A 7 30.50 -2.99 12.76
N ALA A 8 29.67 -3.68 13.54
CA ALA A 8 28.90 -4.82 13.08
C ALA A 8 28.07 -4.36 11.88
N VAL A 9 28.49 -4.77 10.68
CA VAL A 9 27.68 -4.70 9.47
C VAL A 9 26.45 -5.56 9.79
N LYS A 10 25.39 -4.91 10.28
CA LYS A 10 24.05 -5.49 10.32
C LYS A 10 23.78 -5.90 8.90
N THR A 11 23.87 -7.18 8.60
CA THR A 11 23.53 -7.72 7.29
C THR A 11 22.10 -7.32 7.03
N THR A 12 21.90 -6.35 6.16
CA THR A 12 20.57 -5.88 5.80
C THR A 12 19.92 -7.00 5.01
N GLU A 13 19.03 -7.75 5.66
CA GLU A 13 18.29 -8.82 5.00
C GLU A 13 17.52 -8.23 3.82
N THR A 14 17.79 -8.74 2.63
CA THR A 14 17.16 -8.25 1.40
C THR A 14 15.67 -8.59 1.42
N LEU A 15 14.83 -7.62 1.07
CA LEU A 15 13.40 -7.84 0.90
C LEU A 15 13.13 -9.01 -0.05
N THR A 16 12.14 -9.82 0.30
CA THR A 16 11.71 -10.96 -0.51
C THR A 16 10.35 -10.68 -1.16
N HIS A 17 9.96 -11.51 -2.14
CA HIS A 17 8.59 -11.49 -2.68
C HIS A 17 7.52 -11.66 -1.58
N LYS A 18 7.83 -12.45 -0.54
CA LYS A 18 6.92 -12.64 0.60
C LYS A 18 6.73 -11.34 1.38
N ASP A 19 7.78 -10.53 1.54
CA ASP A 19 7.69 -9.25 2.23
C ASP A 19 6.88 -8.23 1.42
N ILE A 20 7.03 -8.22 0.10
CA ILE A 20 6.22 -7.37 -0.77
C ILE A 20 4.75 -7.81 -0.79
N LYS A 21 4.46 -9.12 -0.81
CA LYS A 21 3.09 -9.63 -0.63
C LYS A 21 2.50 -9.22 0.72
N ARG A 22 3.30 -9.27 1.78
CA ARG A 22 2.90 -8.83 3.12
C ARG A 22 2.61 -7.33 3.15
N PHE A 23 3.41 -6.53 2.45
CA PHE A 23 3.18 -5.09 2.31
C PHE A 23 1.81 -4.82 1.68
N PHE A 24 1.50 -5.40 0.51
CA PHE A 24 0.19 -5.21 -0.14
C PHE A 24 -0.98 -5.72 0.70
N LEU A 25 -0.81 -6.88 1.36
CA LEU A 25 -1.81 -7.38 2.32
C LEU A 25 -2.08 -6.38 3.44
N LYS A 26 -1.04 -5.74 3.97
CA LYS A 26 -1.17 -4.77 5.07
C LYS A 26 -1.74 -3.44 4.62
N LEU A 27 -1.42 -2.98 3.41
CA LEU A 27 -2.03 -1.79 2.83
C LEU A 27 -3.52 -2.02 2.55
N ALA A 28 -3.88 -3.15 1.94
CA ALA A 28 -5.29 -3.50 1.71
C ALA A 28 -6.07 -3.68 3.02
N GLU A 29 -5.45 -4.30 4.03
CA GLU A 29 -6.02 -4.38 5.38
C GLU A 29 -6.33 -2.98 5.93
N ALA A 30 -5.39 -2.04 5.84
CA ALA A 30 -5.58 -0.67 6.32
C ALA A 30 -6.74 0.02 5.57
N ILE A 31 -6.80 -0.09 4.24
CA ILE A 31 -7.86 0.53 3.42
C ILE A 31 -9.24 -0.03 3.77
N LEU A 32 -9.35 -1.36 3.93
CA LEU A 32 -10.61 -2.00 4.33
C LEU A 32 -11.03 -1.58 5.73
N VAL A 33 -10.10 -1.49 6.66
CA VAL A 33 -10.38 -1.02 8.03
C VAL A 33 -10.82 0.45 8.01
N ASP A 34 -10.15 1.28 7.24
CA ASP A 34 -10.51 2.68 7.03
C ASP A 34 -11.93 2.81 6.44
N GLN A 35 -12.26 2.05 5.39
CA GLN A 35 -13.62 1.99 4.84
C GLN A 35 -14.67 1.63 5.90
N GLN A 36 -14.39 0.63 6.75
CA GLN A 36 -15.31 0.23 7.82
C GLN A 36 -15.50 1.31 8.88
N ARG A 37 -14.51 2.18 9.10
CA ARG A 37 -14.61 3.32 10.02
C ARG A 37 -15.40 4.46 9.39
N VAL A 38 -15.09 4.80 8.13
CA VAL A 38 -15.80 5.82 7.36
C VAL A 38 -17.29 5.47 7.19
N ASN A 39 -17.62 4.19 6.97
CA ASN A 39 -19.00 3.71 6.91
C ASN A 39 -19.85 3.98 8.16
N LYS A 40 -19.22 4.29 9.30
CA LYS A 40 -19.91 4.62 10.56
C LYS A 40 -20.10 6.12 10.77
N ILE A 41 -19.50 6.96 9.92
CA ILE A 41 -19.62 8.41 10.00
C ILE A 41 -20.96 8.82 9.38
N SER A 42 -21.67 9.75 10.03
CA SER A 42 -22.92 10.30 9.51
C SER A 42 -22.67 11.08 8.22
N ARG A 43 -23.59 10.98 7.26
CA ARG A 43 -23.50 11.64 5.95
C ARG A 43 -23.39 13.17 6.05
N GLU A 44 -23.86 13.76 7.16
CA GLU A 44 -23.78 15.21 7.40
C GLU A 44 -22.35 15.75 7.59
N TYR A 45 -21.37 14.87 7.86
CA TYR A 45 -19.96 15.24 7.98
C TYR A 45 -19.19 15.15 6.65
N PHE A 46 -19.87 14.81 5.56
CA PHE A 46 -19.25 14.71 4.24
C PHE A 46 -19.61 15.93 3.39
N HIS A 47 -18.61 16.49 2.72
CA HIS A 47 -18.81 17.60 1.80
C HIS A 47 -19.74 17.16 0.65
N PRO A 48 -20.72 17.98 0.21
CA PRO A 48 -21.70 17.59 -0.82
C PRO A 48 -21.12 17.15 -2.17
N SER A 49 -19.99 17.72 -2.58
CA SER A 49 -19.28 17.35 -3.83
C SER A 49 -18.40 16.10 -3.70
N TYR A 50 -18.31 15.56 -2.48
CA TYR A 50 -17.57 14.36 -2.12
C TYR A 50 -18.53 13.43 -1.38
N ASP A 51 -19.62 13.09 -2.06
CA ASP A 51 -20.68 12.27 -1.47
C ASP A 51 -20.21 10.83 -1.14
N ASP A 52 -21.09 10.10 -0.48
CA ASP A 52 -20.88 8.71 -0.03
C ASP A 52 -20.48 7.77 -1.19
N GLY A 53 -20.92 8.05 -2.42
CA GLY A 53 -20.62 7.24 -3.60
C GLY A 53 -19.15 7.38 -3.99
N ARG A 54 -18.70 8.63 -4.18
CA ARG A 54 -17.31 8.90 -4.61
C ARG A 54 -16.28 8.37 -3.61
N TRP A 55 -16.52 8.48 -2.31
CA TRP A 55 -15.58 7.99 -1.29
C TRP A 55 -15.49 6.47 -1.19
N ARG A 56 -16.61 5.76 -1.36
CA ARG A 56 -16.65 4.30 -1.36
C ARG A 56 -16.02 3.75 -2.62
N GLU A 57 -16.39 4.30 -3.78
CA GLU A 57 -15.83 3.94 -5.08
C GLU A 57 -14.31 4.16 -5.07
N THR A 58 -13.83 5.28 -4.53
CA THR A 58 -12.37 5.54 -4.41
C THR A 58 -11.66 4.42 -3.66
N ARG A 59 -12.14 3.98 -2.49
CA ARG A 59 -11.44 2.91 -1.74
C ARG A 59 -11.53 1.55 -2.43
N GLU A 60 -12.63 1.27 -3.12
CA GLU A 60 -12.78 0.06 -3.94
C GLU A 60 -11.79 0.05 -5.12
N GLU A 61 -11.61 1.18 -5.80
CA GLU A 61 -10.62 1.35 -6.88
C GLU A 61 -9.19 1.10 -6.40
N TYR A 62 -8.82 1.61 -5.21
CA TYR A 62 -7.50 1.34 -4.62
C TYR A 62 -7.34 -0.13 -4.26
N LEU A 63 -8.38 -0.76 -3.72
CA LEU A 63 -8.33 -2.19 -3.39
C LEU A 63 -8.14 -3.04 -4.65
N ASP A 64 -8.85 -2.72 -5.72
CA ASP A 64 -8.70 -3.39 -7.02
C ASP A 64 -7.28 -3.22 -7.57
N ALA A 65 -6.75 -2.00 -7.56
CA ALA A 65 -5.36 -1.75 -7.96
C ALA A 65 -4.37 -2.57 -7.10
N ILE A 66 -4.54 -2.59 -5.79
CA ILE A 66 -3.66 -3.34 -4.88
C ILE A 66 -3.76 -4.85 -5.12
N ILE A 67 -4.97 -5.37 -5.35
CA ILE A 67 -5.19 -6.78 -5.69
C ILE A 67 -4.40 -7.12 -6.96
N ASP A 68 -4.60 -6.36 -8.04
CA ASP A 68 -3.94 -6.60 -9.32
C ASP A 68 -2.42 -6.53 -9.21
N LEU A 69 -1.89 -5.52 -8.52
CA LEU A 69 -0.46 -5.41 -8.23
C LEU A 69 0.06 -6.62 -7.43
N SER A 70 -0.70 -7.08 -6.42
CA SER A 70 -0.32 -8.19 -5.55
C SER A 70 -0.19 -9.54 -6.28
N LEU A 71 -0.91 -9.72 -7.40
CA LEU A 71 -0.84 -10.90 -8.26
C LEU A 71 0.46 -10.95 -9.08
N THR A 72 1.10 -9.81 -9.28
CA THR A 72 2.31 -9.71 -10.12
C THR A 72 3.61 -9.79 -9.33
N VAL A 73 3.54 -9.82 -8.00
CA VAL A 73 4.72 -9.76 -7.11
C VAL A 73 5.72 -10.85 -7.42
N ASP A 74 5.31 -12.10 -7.64
CA ASP A 74 6.25 -13.22 -7.88
C ASP A 74 7.10 -13.04 -9.14
N LYS A 75 6.69 -12.17 -10.07
CA LYS A 75 7.44 -11.85 -11.29
C LYS A 75 8.50 -10.76 -11.06
N MET A 76 8.59 -10.18 -9.86
CA MET A 76 9.56 -9.13 -9.56
C MET A 76 11.00 -9.65 -9.66
N PRO A 77 11.89 -8.95 -10.39
CA PRO A 77 13.30 -9.36 -10.45
C PRO A 77 14.00 -9.23 -9.10
N LYS A 78 14.89 -10.17 -8.75
CA LYS A 78 15.69 -10.11 -7.51
C LYS A 78 16.49 -8.80 -7.37
N ARG A 79 16.99 -8.26 -8.49
CA ARG A 79 17.69 -6.97 -8.51
C ARG A 79 16.78 -5.82 -8.05
N LEU A 80 15.50 -5.84 -8.43
CA LEU A 80 14.55 -4.81 -7.99
C LEU A 80 14.29 -4.91 -6.49
N LEU A 81 14.17 -6.13 -5.94
CA LEU A 81 14.03 -6.33 -4.50
C LEU A 81 15.24 -5.78 -3.71
N LYS A 82 16.45 -5.94 -4.26
CA LYS A 82 17.66 -5.34 -3.68
C LYS A 82 17.58 -3.80 -3.71
N ASN A 83 17.21 -3.21 -4.84
CA ASN A 83 17.07 -1.75 -4.94
C ASN A 83 15.97 -1.21 -4.00
N LEU A 84 14.87 -1.94 -3.82
CA LEU A 84 13.84 -1.58 -2.84
C LEU A 84 14.33 -1.69 -1.40
N THR A 85 15.19 -2.68 -1.12
CA THR A 85 15.85 -2.80 0.19
C THR A 85 16.73 -1.58 0.45
N GLU A 86 17.49 -1.15 -0.55
CA GLU A 86 18.32 0.05 -0.49
C GLU A 86 17.45 1.30 -0.28
N LEU A 87 16.34 1.45 -1.01
CA LEU A 87 15.39 2.53 -0.79
C LEU A 87 14.87 2.56 0.65
N ALA A 88 14.44 1.41 1.16
CA ALA A 88 13.84 1.26 2.48
C ALA A 88 14.78 1.61 3.65
N ILE A 89 16.09 1.45 3.49
CA ILE A 89 17.07 1.82 4.52
C ILE A 89 17.64 3.24 4.33
N THR A 90 17.61 3.74 3.10
CA THR A 90 18.22 5.03 2.74
C THR A 90 17.30 6.21 3.04
N TYR A 91 15.99 6.00 2.98
CA TYR A 91 14.99 7.05 3.15
C TYR A 91 14.07 6.77 4.33
N ALA A 92 13.76 7.82 5.09
CA ALA A 92 12.74 7.78 6.11
C ALA A 92 11.38 7.44 5.48
N PRO A 93 10.54 6.62 6.14
CA PRO A 93 9.24 6.22 5.59
C PRO A 93 8.35 7.39 5.14
N ASP A 94 8.36 8.50 5.87
CA ASP A 94 7.55 9.68 5.55
C ASP A 94 7.90 10.31 4.21
N VAL A 95 9.15 10.18 3.76
CA VAL A 95 9.59 10.65 2.43
C VAL A 95 9.00 9.78 1.31
N VAL A 96 8.75 8.49 1.60
CA VAL A 96 8.23 7.53 0.61
C VAL A 96 6.70 7.54 0.54
N LYS A 97 6.03 7.91 1.63
CA LYS A 97 4.55 7.89 1.75
C LYS A 97 3.86 8.60 0.61
N ARG A 98 4.21 9.87 0.36
CA ARG A 98 3.50 10.69 -0.63
C ARG A 98 3.73 10.19 -2.07
N PRO A 99 4.98 9.93 -2.52
CA PRO A 99 5.21 9.34 -3.84
C PRO A 99 4.51 8.00 -4.04
N LEU A 100 4.53 7.12 -3.03
CA LEU A 100 3.82 5.84 -3.10
C LEU A 100 2.30 6.05 -3.28
N PHE A 101 1.72 6.93 -2.46
CA PHE A 101 0.30 7.28 -2.56
C PHE A 101 -0.04 7.82 -3.95
N ASP A 102 0.73 8.77 -4.48
CA ASP A 102 0.45 9.38 -5.78
C ASP A 102 0.50 8.32 -6.91
N ILE A 103 1.50 7.41 -6.90
CA ILE A 103 1.59 6.33 -7.91
C ILE A 103 0.40 5.36 -7.80
N ILE A 104 0.02 4.93 -6.60
CA ILE A 104 -1.12 4.02 -6.41
C ILE A 104 -2.42 4.71 -6.81
N THR A 105 -2.58 6.00 -6.48
CA THR A 105 -3.74 6.81 -6.87
C THR A 105 -3.90 6.80 -8.38
N LEU A 106 -2.82 7.12 -9.11
CA LEU A 106 -2.81 7.13 -10.57
C LEU A 106 -3.22 5.77 -11.17
N GLN A 107 -2.78 4.67 -10.57
CA GLN A 107 -3.18 3.32 -10.97
C GLN A 107 -4.66 3.04 -10.64
N ALA A 108 -5.15 3.47 -9.48
CA ALA A 108 -6.52 3.23 -9.02
C ALA A 108 -7.56 3.93 -9.91
N ILE A 109 -7.35 5.23 -10.20
CA ILE A 109 -8.30 6.03 -10.99
C ILE A 109 -8.20 5.80 -12.50
N GLY A 110 -7.30 4.90 -12.95
CA GLY A 110 -7.18 4.49 -14.35
C GLY A 110 -6.73 5.57 -15.33
N VAL A 111 -6.12 6.67 -14.84
CA VAL A 111 -5.67 7.78 -15.71
C VAL A 111 -4.36 7.51 -16.43
N VAL A 112 -3.63 6.47 -16.01
CA VAL A 112 -2.34 6.13 -16.62
C VAL A 112 -2.54 5.18 -17.77
N SER A 113 -1.79 5.40 -18.86
CA SER A 113 -1.76 4.49 -20.00
C SER A 113 -1.54 3.03 -19.57
N PRO A 114 -2.24 2.06 -20.18
CA PRO A 114 -2.01 0.65 -19.93
C PRO A 114 -0.52 0.30 -20.06
N GLY A 115 -0.02 -0.49 -19.11
CA GLY A 115 1.39 -0.95 -19.11
C GLY A 115 2.37 -0.03 -18.39
N ILE A 116 1.95 1.09 -17.81
CA ILE A 116 2.83 1.94 -17.00
C ILE A 116 2.89 1.45 -15.55
N PHE A 117 1.75 1.23 -14.89
CA PHE A 117 1.68 0.77 -13.49
C PHE A 117 0.94 -0.57 -13.31
N ASP A 118 0.81 -1.35 -14.39
CA ASP A 118 0.10 -2.64 -14.42
C ASP A 118 0.72 -3.76 -13.59
N THR A 119 1.94 -3.57 -13.08
CA THR A 119 2.66 -4.56 -12.28
C THR A 119 3.38 -3.92 -11.11
N ALA A 120 3.51 -4.67 -10.02
CA ALA A 120 4.31 -4.28 -8.86
C ALA A 120 5.74 -3.90 -9.26
N SER A 121 6.31 -4.60 -10.24
CA SER A 121 7.65 -4.28 -10.74
C SER A 121 7.77 -2.87 -11.30
N ARG A 122 6.74 -2.37 -11.99
CA ARG A 122 6.79 -1.03 -12.58
C ARG A 122 6.51 0.04 -11.55
N VAL A 123 5.46 -0.15 -10.74
CA VAL A 123 5.15 0.72 -9.59
C VAL A 123 6.39 0.95 -8.72
N PHE A 124 7.07 -0.12 -8.32
CA PHE A 124 8.23 0.00 -7.46
C PHE A 124 9.48 0.55 -8.15
N ARG A 125 9.60 0.42 -9.48
CA ARG A 125 10.69 1.09 -10.22
C ARG A 125 10.48 2.59 -10.25
N GLU A 126 9.26 3.02 -10.52
CA GLU A 126 8.90 4.43 -10.53
C GLU A 126 9.09 5.05 -9.15
N LEU A 127 8.61 4.38 -8.11
CA LEU A 127 8.77 4.83 -6.73
C LEU A 127 10.24 5.06 -6.36
N ILE A 128 11.14 4.16 -6.77
CA ILE A 128 12.57 4.32 -6.53
C ILE A 128 13.09 5.59 -7.22
N VAL A 129 12.69 5.82 -8.47
CA VAL A 129 13.12 7.00 -9.24
C VAL A 129 12.61 8.27 -8.58
N ASP A 130 11.31 8.36 -8.30
CA ASP A 130 10.66 9.54 -7.72
C ASP A 130 11.28 9.93 -6.38
N VAL A 131 11.42 8.98 -5.45
CA VAL A 131 12.00 9.25 -4.13
C VAL A 131 13.47 9.67 -4.25
N SER A 132 14.23 9.04 -5.16
CA SER A 132 15.65 9.35 -5.34
C SER A 132 15.89 10.74 -5.91
N LEU A 133 14.93 11.30 -6.65
CA LEU A 133 15.01 12.65 -7.23
C LEU A 133 14.60 13.75 -6.26
N GLN A 134 13.71 13.46 -5.30
CA GLN A 134 13.01 14.49 -4.52
C GLN A 134 13.67 14.82 -3.18
N ALA A 135 14.42 13.91 -2.56
CA ALA A 135 14.82 14.06 -1.18
C ALA A 135 16.30 13.73 -0.90
N PRO A 136 16.93 14.43 0.06
CA PRO A 136 18.20 13.98 0.60
C PRO A 136 18.01 12.64 1.33
N SER A 137 19.00 11.76 1.24
CA SER A 137 19.00 10.49 1.96
C SER A 137 19.00 10.73 3.46
N ILE A 138 17.95 10.29 4.16
CA ILE A 138 17.86 10.29 5.62
C ILE A 138 17.68 8.83 6.04
N PRO A 139 18.73 8.17 6.57
CA PRO A 139 18.67 6.76 6.91
C PRO A 139 17.56 6.46 7.92
N PHE A 140 16.88 5.34 7.72
CA PHE A 140 15.91 4.83 8.68
C PHE A 140 16.56 3.84 9.65
N GLU A 141 16.36 4.05 10.95
CA GLU A 141 16.79 3.10 11.97
C GLU A 141 15.78 1.95 12.11
N GLY A 142 15.98 0.89 11.32
CA GLY A 142 15.18 -0.33 11.41
C GLY A 142 15.50 -1.34 10.32
N THR A 143 14.74 -2.43 10.28
CA THR A 143 14.83 -3.41 9.18
C THR A 143 14.13 -2.89 7.93
N PRO A 144 14.53 -3.33 6.72
CA PRO A 144 13.83 -3.00 5.48
C PRO A 144 12.33 -3.35 5.55
N VAL A 145 11.97 -4.46 6.17
CA VAL A 145 10.58 -4.90 6.34
C VAL A 145 9.81 -3.94 7.24
N GLU A 146 10.38 -3.49 8.35
CA GLU A 146 9.76 -2.49 9.22
C GLU A 146 9.59 -1.15 8.51
N SER A 147 10.56 -0.76 7.67
CA SER A 147 10.51 0.48 6.91
C SER A 147 9.38 0.48 5.87
N ILE A 148 9.28 -0.55 5.02
CA ILE A 148 8.23 -0.59 3.98
C ILE A 148 6.82 -0.64 4.59
N LEU A 149 6.66 -1.26 5.76
CA LEU A 149 5.37 -1.29 6.47
C LEU A 149 4.99 0.05 7.10
N ARG A 150 5.88 1.05 7.06
CA ARG A 150 5.64 2.44 7.48
C ARG A 150 5.49 3.40 6.30
N TRP A 151 5.54 2.92 5.06
CA TRP A 151 5.32 3.74 3.86
C TRP A 151 3.84 4.12 3.66
N PHE A 152 2.95 3.72 4.55
CA PHE A 152 1.58 4.21 4.65
C PHE A 152 1.18 4.26 6.11
N ASP A 153 0.22 5.14 6.44
CA ASP A 153 -0.35 5.19 7.78
C ASP A 153 -1.55 4.26 7.88
N TYR A 154 -1.59 3.44 8.92
CA TYR A 154 -2.66 2.43 9.04
C TYR A 154 -4.05 3.06 9.21
N ASP A 155 -4.10 4.23 9.83
CA ASP A 155 -5.34 4.94 10.14
C ASP A 155 -5.74 5.95 9.05
N ASP A 156 -4.86 6.23 8.07
CA ASP A 156 -5.14 7.02 6.87
C ASP A 156 -4.27 6.54 5.68
N PRO A 157 -4.54 5.32 5.16
CA PRO A 157 -3.64 4.64 4.22
C PRO A 157 -3.60 5.26 2.83
N ILE A 158 -4.57 6.11 2.52
CA ILE A 158 -4.71 6.79 1.24
C ILE A 158 -4.79 8.31 1.41
N LEU A 159 -4.25 8.83 2.54
CA LEU A 159 -4.02 10.25 2.78
C LEU A 159 -5.26 11.15 2.58
N ILE A 160 -6.46 10.61 2.73
CA ILE A 160 -7.70 11.36 2.49
C ILE A 160 -7.89 12.42 3.56
N ALA A 161 -7.44 12.17 4.80
CA ALA A 161 -7.52 13.17 5.86
C ALA A 161 -6.64 14.41 5.57
N THR A 162 -5.77 14.35 4.56
CA THR A 162 -4.96 15.48 4.10
C THR A 162 -5.65 16.34 3.05
N GLU A 163 -6.79 15.90 2.50
CA GLU A 163 -7.54 16.68 1.52
C GLU A 163 -8.33 17.80 2.20
N PRO A 164 -8.26 19.05 1.71
CA PRO A 164 -9.00 20.19 2.27
C PRO A 164 -10.51 19.96 2.38
N GLU A 165 -11.08 19.16 1.48
CA GLU A 165 -12.50 18.85 1.41
C GLU A 165 -12.92 17.69 2.34
N CYS A 166 -11.97 17.06 3.02
CA CYS A 166 -12.23 16.01 4.00
C CYS A 166 -12.64 16.61 5.36
N GLU A 167 -13.92 16.96 5.47
CA GLU A 167 -14.48 17.57 6.69
C GLU A 167 -14.67 16.56 7.85
N TYR A 168 -14.53 15.25 7.60
CA TYR A 168 -14.73 14.21 8.60
C TYR A 168 -13.46 13.71 9.30
N ALA A 169 -12.28 14.27 8.97
CA ALA A 169 -10.98 13.81 9.50
C ALA A 169 -10.95 13.79 11.05
N GLU A 170 -11.42 14.84 11.70
CA GLU A 170 -11.46 14.92 13.17
C GLU A 170 -12.43 13.90 13.79
N VAL A 171 -13.58 13.68 13.13
CA VAL A 171 -14.58 12.68 13.56
C VAL A 171 -14.00 11.28 13.46
N LEU A 172 -13.30 10.98 12.36
CA LEU A 172 -12.61 9.71 12.16
C LEU A 172 -11.52 9.50 13.21
N ALA A 173 -10.65 10.48 13.45
CA ALA A 173 -9.62 10.40 14.48
C ALA A 173 -10.21 10.16 15.89
N SER A 174 -11.32 10.83 16.21
CA SER A 174 -12.06 10.63 17.46
C SER A 174 -12.66 9.22 17.57
N HIS A 175 -13.20 8.66 16.48
CA HIS A 175 -13.66 7.27 16.48
C HIS A 175 -12.51 6.30 16.73
N ILE A 176 -11.40 6.46 16.00
CA ILE A 176 -10.21 5.61 16.13
C ILE A 176 -9.66 5.65 17.56
N GLY A 177 -9.56 6.84 18.16
CA GLY A 177 -9.10 7.02 19.54
C GLY A 177 -9.96 6.30 20.58
N ARG A 178 -11.25 6.09 20.30
CA ARG A 178 -12.19 5.36 21.17
C ARG A 178 -12.25 3.86 20.90
N GLU A 179 -11.64 3.36 19.82
CA GLU A 179 -11.65 1.93 19.50
C GLU A 179 -10.84 1.12 20.50
N SER A 180 -11.48 0.10 21.09
CA SER A 180 -10.76 -0.88 21.90
C SER A 180 -9.75 -1.67 21.06
N ARG A 181 -8.69 -2.17 21.71
CA ARG A 181 -7.74 -3.09 21.07
C ARG A 181 -8.43 -4.30 20.43
N LYS A 182 -9.46 -4.84 21.09
CA LYS A 182 -10.25 -5.97 20.57
C LYS A 182 -10.93 -5.61 19.25
N THR A 183 -11.54 -4.42 19.18
CA THR A 183 -12.18 -3.89 17.97
C THR A 183 -11.18 -3.74 16.83
N ARG A 184 -10.03 -3.10 17.09
CA ARG A 184 -8.96 -2.93 16.09
C ARG A 184 -8.46 -4.28 15.55
N CYS A 185 -8.21 -5.25 16.44
CA CYS A 185 -7.79 -6.59 16.03
C CYS A 185 -8.86 -7.32 15.20
N ALA A 186 -10.14 -7.17 15.54
CA ALA A 186 -11.24 -7.78 14.79
C ALA A 186 -11.38 -7.18 13.39
N LEU A 187 -11.36 -5.85 13.27
CA LEU A 187 -11.40 -5.15 11.99
C LEU A 187 -10.20 -5.55 11.11
N ALA A 188 -8.99 -5.57 11.68
CA ALA A 188 -7.80 -6.01 10.98
C ALA A 188 -7.92 -7.47 10.47
N ALA A 189 -8.50 -8.37 11.27
CA ALA A 189 -8.71 -9.76 10.86
C ALA A 189 -9.73 -9.87 9.72
N GLN A 190 -10.82 -9.12 9.78
CA GLN A 190 -11.83 -9.04 8.72
C GLN A 190 -11.23 -8.48 7.42
N GLY A 191 -10.47 -7.38 7.51
CA GLY A 191 -9.80 -6.79 6.35
C GLY A 191 -8.85 -7.76 5.65
N ARG A 192 -8.02 -8.50 6.41
CA ARG A 192 -7.15 -9.53 5.82
C ARG A 192 -7.94 -10.62 5.12
N GLN A 193 -9.01 -11.10 5.76
CA GLN A 193 -9.83 -12.18 5.19
C GLN A 193 -10.47 -11.74 3.88
N ALA A 194 -11.11 -10.56 3.86
CA ALA A 194 -11.74 -10.01 2.68
C ALA A 194 -10.74 -9.79 1.53
N PHE A 195 -9.55 -9.27 1.82
CA PHE A 195 -8.50 -9.14 0.80
C PHE A 195 -8.07 -10.49 0.21
N MET A 196 -7.87 -11.51 1.05
CA MET A 196 -7.47 -12.84 0.58
C MET A 196 -8.54 -13.50 -0.29
N GLU A 197 -9.81 -13.33 0.07
CA GLU A 197 -10.95 -13.81 -0.72
C GLU A 197 -11.05 -13.10 -2.06
N ALA A 198 -11.00 -11.76 -2.06
CA ALA A 198 -11.07 -10.95 -3.28
C ALA A 198 -9.91 -11.25 -4.23
N ARG A 199 -8.68 -11.35 -3.69
CA ARG A 199 -7.50 -11.74 -4.46
C ARG A 199 -7.65 -13.13 -5.07
N GLY A 200 -8.10 -14.11 -4.28
CA GLY A 200 -8.33 -15.47 -4.77
C GLY A 200 -9.33 -15.49 -5.93
N ALA A 201 -10.46 -14.81 -5.77
CA ALA A 201 -11.48 -14.69 -6.83
C ALA A 201 -10.92 -14.04 -8.11
N ARG A 202 -10.11 -12.99 -7.98
CA ARG A 202 -9.45 -12.32 -9.11
C ARG A 202 -8.49 -13.25 -9.83
N GLU A 203 -7.68 -14.01 -9.08
CA GLU A 203 -6.71 -14.98 -9.63
C GLU A 203 -7.41 -16.08 -10.44
N PHE A 204 -8.51 -16.65 -9.93
CA PHE A 204 -9.31 -17.64 -10.66
C PHE A 204 -9.92 -17.08 -11.95
N THR A 205 -10.39 -15.83 -11.92
CA THR A 205 -10.97 -15.16 -13.08
C THR A 205 -9.91 -14.96 -14.17
N THR A 206 -8.72 -14.46 -13.81
CA THR A 206 -7.61 -14.28 -14.76
C THR A 206 -7.17 -15.59 -15.41
N VAL A 207 -7.07 -16.69 -14.63
CA VAL A 207 -6.69 -18.02 -15.15
C VAL A 207 -7.74 -18.56 -16.13
N THR A 208 -9.02 -18.35 -15.85
CA THR A 208 -10.13 -18.79 -16.70
C THR A 208 -10.11 -18.06 -18.05
N VAL A 209 -9.91 -16.75 -18.04
CA VAL A 209 -9.80 -15.95 -19.29
C VAL A 209 -8.59 -16.38 -20.13
N LEU A 210 -7.42 -16.57 -19.52
CA LEU A 210 -6.22 -17.00 -20.24
C LEU A 210 -6.34 -18.42 -20.81
N SER A 211 -7.08 -19.30 -20.13
CA SER A 211 -7.38 -20.65 -20.63
C SER A 211 -8.33 -20.63 -21.81
N ALA A 212 -9.35 -19.77 -21.80
CA ALA A 212 -10.29 -19.62 -22.92
C ALA A 212 -9.60 -19.06 -24.18
N VAL A 213 -8.77 -18.02 -24.03
CA VAL A 213 -8.02 -17.43 -25.15
C VAL A 213 -7.05 -18.42 -25.81
N LYS A 214 -6.56 -19.44 -25.09
CA LYS A 214 -5.69 -20.48 -25.64
C LYS A 214 -6.41 -21.61 -26.38
N ILE A 215 -7.73 -21.75 -26.21
CA ILE A 215 -8.51 -22.80 -26.89
C ILE A 215 -8.98 -22.31 -28.27
N ASP A 216 -9.06 -21.00 -28.48
CA ASP A 216 -9.55 -20.37 -29.71
C ASP A 216 -8.44 -19.88 -30.67
N GLY A 217 -7.18 -20.27 -30.45
CA GLY A 217 -6.02 -19.91 -31.29
C GLY A 217 -5.31 -21.12 -31.88
#